data_AF-A0A973LTA5-F1
#
_entry.id   AF-A0A973LTA5-F1
#
_cell.length_a   1.000
_cell.length_b   1.000
_cell.length_c   1.000
_cell.angle_alpha   90.00
_cell.angle_beta   90.00
_cell.angle_gamma   90.00
#
_symmetry.space_group_name_H-M   'P 1'
#
loop_
_entity.id
_entity.type
_entity.pdbx_description
1 polymer ?
#
loop_
_entity_poly.entity_id
_entity_poly.type
_entity_poly.pdbx_seq_one_letter_code
_entity_poly.pdbx_strand_id
1 'polypeptide(L)'
;GAWLFSRPAHAVLAALTGCAVAVAVARPGVLPSLSSLVWSNSLTFTLAFAAGSWILVLAHELGHVAAARSLGVRAELSLGTRLQFLVVQTRINGVWGVPRRARYRAYLAGMRVDWFLVCAGACVLYVAELPVVRLVMVICLSQIAWQFLFFMRTDVYYAFANASGNKNLMADAQAYLRARRPRTARRAVRVYAWFLIVGRVLGLGFFALYTVPVTVAVCRRSIEELPGWQPVTALAVVGAGWALYLGVLGRRLIRSAPWRARPDA
;
A
#
# COMPACT_ATOMS: atom_id res chain seq x y z
N GLY A 1 9.88 5.90 -19.80
CA GLY A 1 9.75 4.78 -18.82
C GLY A 1 11.08 4.10 -18.53
N ALA A 2 11.85 3.70 -19.55
CA ALA A 2 13.10 2.93 -19.36
C ALA A 2 14.19 3.65 -18.53
N TRP A 3 14.25 4.99 -18.61
CA TRP A 3 15.28 5.78 -17.91
C TRP A 3 15.22 5.67 -16.38
N LEU A 4 14.02 5.62 -15.79
CA LEU A 4 13.80 5.47 -14.34
C LEU A 4 14.41 4.18 -13.76
N PHE A 5 14.68 3.19 -14.61
CA PHE A 5 15.22 1.89 -14.23
C PHE A 5 16.54 1.58 -14.93
N SER A 6 17.23 2.62 -15.41
CA SER A 6 18.55 2.54 -16.01
C SER A 6 19.65 2.40 -14.94
N ARG A 7 20.85 1.97 -15.34
CA ARG A 7 22.02 1.91 -14.43
C ARG A 7 22.32 3.26 -13.76
N PRO A 8 22.31 4.40 -14.49
CA PRO A 8 22.43 5.72 -13.86
C PRO A 8 21.36 5.98 -12.79
N ALA A 9 20.09 5.67 -13.07
CA ALA A 9 19.02 5.88 -12.09
C ALA A 9 19.19 5.01 -10.82
N HIS A 10 19.79 3.81 -10.95
CA HIS A 10 20.17 3.00 -9.79
C HIS A 10 21.32 3.62 -9.00
N ALA A 11 22.35 4.14 -9.68
CA ALA A 11 23.47 4.80 -9.03
C ALA A 11 23.03 6.06 -8.27
N VAL A 12 22.16 6.89 -8.88
CA VAL A 12 21.59 8.08 -8.23
C VAL A 12 20.80 7.68 -6.98
N LEU A 13 19.93 6.68 -7.05
CA LEU A 13 19.17 6.24 -5.89
C LEU A 13 20.08 5.66 -4.78
N ALA A 14 21.14 4.94 -5.15
CA ALA A 14 22.11 4.42 -4.19
C ALA A 14 22.89 5.55 -3.51
N ALA A 15 23.36 6.54 -4.26
CA ALA A 15 24.02 7.73 -3.71
C ALA A 15 23.08 8.51 -2.79
N LEU A 16 21.83 8.75 -3.22
CA LEU A 16 20.83 9.44 -2.42
C LEU A 16 20.48 8.67 -1.14
N THR A 17 20.46 7.34 -1.19
CA THR A 17 20.31 6.48 -0.02
C THR A 17 21.49 6.66 0.95
N GLY A 18 22.72 6.67 0.42
CA GLY A 18 23.93 6.96 1.21
C GLY A 18 23.86 8.32 1.91
N CYS A 19 23.44 9.36 1.18
CA CYS A 19 23.22 10.69 1.75
C CYS A 19 22.14 10.68 2.83
N ALA A 20 21.00 10.03 2.60
CA ALA A 20 19.92 9.95 3.58
C ALA A 20 20.35 9.23 4.87
N VAL A 21 21.15 8.16 4.75
CA VAL A 21 21.75 7.46 5.90
C VAL A 21 22.72 8.37 6.64
N ALA A 22 23.61 9.06 5.91
CA ALA A 22 24.55 10.01 6.52
C ALA A 22 23.82 11.15 7.25
N VAL A 23 22.74 11.67 6.67
CA VAL A 23 21.86 12.67 7.30
C VAL A 23 21.21 12.12 8.57
N ALA A 24 20.66 10.91 8.52
CA ALA A 24 20.02 10.29 9.68
C ALA A 24 21.00 10.06 10.84
N VAL A 25 22.27 9.75 10.54
CA VAL A 25 23.33 9.61 11.54
C VAL A 25 23.79 10.98 12.07
N ALA A 26 24.01 11.95 11.19
CA ALA A 26 24.50 13.28 11.56
C ALA A 26 23.45 14.14 12.29
N ARG A 27 22.16 13.98 11.94
CA ARG A 27 21.02 14.70 12.53
C ARG A 27 19.83 13.76 12.73
N PRO A 28 19.80 12.99 13.83
CA PRO A 28 18.72 12.05 14.11
C PRO A 28 17.31 12.68 14.14
N GLY A 29 17.20 13.99 14.44
CA GLY A 29 15.93 14.72 14.42
C GLY A 29 15.29 14.90 13.03
N VAL A 30 16.02 14.61 11.95
CA VAL A 30 15.46 14.57 10.58
C VAL A 30 14.49 13.38 10.44
N LEU A 31 14.75 12.27 11.14
CA LEU A 31 13.83 11.14 11.12
C LEU A 31 12.55 11.50 11.88
N PRO A 32 11.37 11.25 11.29
CA PRO A 32 10.11 11.50 11.99
C PRO A 32 10.01 10.59 13.22
N SER A 33 9.80 11.20 14.39
CA SER A 33 9.59 10.48 15.64
C SER A 33 8.15 9.98 15.74
N LEU A 34 7.93 8.85 16.40
CA LEU A 34 6.57 8.32 16.67
C LEU A 34 5.71 9.34 17.43
N SER A 35 6.30 10.16 18.30
CA SER A 35 5.58 11.22 19.02
C SER A 35 5.07 12.34 18.11
N SER A 36 5.80 12.66 17.04
CA SER A 36 5.37 13.65 16.03
C SER A 36 4.25 13.12 15.13
N LEU A 37 4.07 11.80 15.06
CA LEU A 37 3.14 11.10 14.17
C LEU A 37 1.78 10.81 14.79
N VAL A 38 1.75 10.51 16.08
CA VAL A 38 0.57 9.91 16.73
C VAL A 38 -0.36 10.96 17.36
N TRP A 39 0.06 12.22 17.48
CA TRP A 39 -0.60 13.20 18.37
C TRP A 39 -0.81 14.62 17.82
N SER A 40 -0.82 14.83 16.50
CA SER A 40 -1.26 16.13 15.99
C SER A 40 -2.79 16.21 16.08
N ASN A 41 -3.31 16.74 17.18
CA ASN A 41 -4.73 17.09 17.36
C ASN A 41 -5.16 18.27 16.47
N SER A 42 -4.71 18.28 15.22
CA SER A 42 -4.95 19.33 14.24
C SER A 42 -5.71 18.73 13.06
N LEU A 43 -6.95 19.20 12.86
CA LEU A 43 -7.75 18.89 11.67
C LEU A 43 -6.93 19.12 10.38
N THR A 44 -6.13 20.18 10.34
CA THR A 44 -5.24 20.51 9.22
C THR A 44 -4.25 19.39 8.93
N PHE A 45 -3.59 18.84 9.95
CA PHE A 45 -2.68 17.71 9.75
C PHE A 45 -3.43 16.48 9.24
N THR A 46 -4.57 16.13 9.84
CA THR A 46 -5.36 14.97 9.42
C THR A 46 -5.79 15.07 7.96
N LEU A 47 -6.25 16.25 7.53
CA LEU A 47 -6.64 16.51 6.14
C LEU A 47 -5.43 16.48 5.20
N ALA A 48 -4.31 17.11 5.59
CA ALA A 48 -3.09 17.10 4.80
C ALA A 48 -2.49 15.70 4.67
N PHE A 49 -2.50 14.91 5.75
CA PHE A 49 -2.06 13.52 5.77
C PHE A 49 -2.95 12.66 4.87
N ALA A 50 -4.28 12.79 4.97
CA ALA A 50 -5.21 12.04 4.13
C ALA A 50 -5.04 12.39 2.64
N ALA A 51 -5.05 13.68 2.29
CA ALA A 51 -4.87 14.14 0.92
C ALA A 51 -3.48 13.76 0.37
N GLY A 52 -2.43 14.01 1.14
CA GLY A 52 -1.07 13.62 0.81
C GLY A 52 -0.91 12.11 0.62
N SER A 53 -1.58 11.29 1.43
CA SER A 53 -1.58 9.83 1.29
C SER A 53 -2.18 9.38 -0.03
N TRP A 54 -3.31 9.96 -0.45
CA TRP A 54 -3.91 9.64 -1.76
C TRP A 54 -3.01 10.06 -2.93
N ILE A 55 -2.41 11.25 -2.86
CA ILE A 55 -1.48 11.74 -3.88
C ILE A 55 -0.25 10.84 -3.98
N LEU A 56 0.34 10.47 -2.84
CA LEU A 56 1.54 9.65 -2.80
C LEU A 56 1.28 8.20 -3.18
N VAL A 57 0.11 7.64 -2.83
CA VAL A 57 -0.32 6.32 -3.35
C VAL A 57 -0.47 6.37 -4.87
N LEU A 58 -0.99 7.46 -5.44
CA LEU A 58 -1.03 7.60 -6.90
C LEU A 58 0.39 7.63 -7.49
N ALA A 59 1.33 8.36 -6.88
CA ALA A 59 2.73 8.38 -7.31
C ALA A 59 3.37 6.98 -7.26
N HIS A 60 3.11 6.22 -6.20
CA HIS A 60 3.51 4.82 -6.03
C HIS A 60 3.00 3.95 -7.18
N GLU A 61 1.70 4.03 -7.49
CA GLU A 61 1.07 3.24 -8.55
C GLU A 61 1.55 3.66 -9.95
N LEU A 62 1.81 4.95 -10.17
CA LEU A 62 2.44 5.42 -11.40
C LEU A 62 3.86 4.85 -11.58
N GLY A 63 4.57 4.59 -10.48
CA GLY A 63 5.83 3.82 -10.47
C GLY A 63 5.66 2.44 -11.11
N HIS A 64 4.64 1.68 -10.70
CA HIS A 64 4.32 0.38 -11.30
C HIS A 64 3.96 0.48 -12.78
N VAL A 65 3.16 1.48 -13.17
CA VAL A 65 2.81 1.72 -14.58
C VAL A 65 4.06 2.03 -15.40
N ALA A 66 4.97 2.88 -14.90
CA ALA A 66 6.22 3.20 -15.57
C ALA A 66 7.13 1.97 -15.72
N ALA A 67 7.21 1.13 -14.69
CA ALA A 67 7.96 -0.12 -14.71
C ALA A 67 7.38 -1.12 -15.72
N ALA A 68 6.06 -1.31 -15.74
CA ALA A 68 5.36 -2.17 -16.67
C ALA A 68 5.60 -1.74 -18.13
N ARG A 69 5.46 -0.44 -18.42
CA ARG A 69 5.76 0.12 -19.75
C ARG A 69 7.21 -0.10 -20.15
N SER A 70 8.16 0.03 -19.22
CA SER A 70 9.58 -0.24 -19.50
C SER A 70 9.89 -1.71 -19.81
N LEU A 71 9.00 -2.63 -19.42
CA LEU A 71 9.06 -4.06 -19.67
C LEU A 71 8.22 -4.50 -20.89
N GLY A 72 7.55 -3.57 -21.57
CA GLY A 72 6.65 -3.89 -22.69
C GLY A 72 5.38 -4.62 -22.26
N VAL A 73 5.00 -4.56 -20.99
CA VAL A 73 3.78 -5.21 -20.48
C VAL A 73 2.68 -4.19 -20.19
N ARG A 74 1.42 -4.61 -20.34
CA ARG A 74 0.26 -3.73 -20.11
C ARG A 74 0.03 -3.54 -18.62
N ALA A 75 -0.30 -2.32 -18.22
CA ALA A 75 -0.66 -1.95 -16.86
C ALA A 75 -1.90 -1.06 -16.84
N GLU A 76 -2.81 -1.34 -15.91
CA GLU A 76 -4.08 -0.62 -15.75
C GLU A 76 -4.26 -0.21 -14.29
N LEU A 77 -4.56 1.06 -14.05
CA LEU A 77 -4.96 1.54 -12.72
C LEU A 77 -6.39 1.10 -12.42
N SER A 78 -6.60 0.59 -11.21
CA SER A 78 -7.90 0.08 -10.78
C SER A 78 -8.10 0.39 -9.30
N LEU A 79 -9.33 0.74 -8.93
CA LEU A 79 -9.76 0.73 -7.53
C LEU A 79 -10.20 -0.67 -7.12
N GLY A 80 -9.85 -1.05 -5.89
CA GLY A 80 -10.21 -2.36 -5.34
C GLY A 80 -10.27 -2.37 -3.82
N THR A 81 -10.65 -3.53 -3.28
CA THR A 81 -10.66 -3.77 -1.84
C THR A 81 -9.68 -4.87 -1.46
N ARG A 82 -8.87 -4.61 -0.43
CA ARG A 82 -7.95 -5.56 0.19
C ARG A 82 -8.37 -5.74 1.64
N LEU A 83 -9.14 -6.81 1.90
CA LEU A 83 -9.90 -6.96 3.15
C LEU A 83 -10.75 -5.70 3.39
N GLN A 84 -10.59 -5.04 4.54
CA GLN A 84 -11.29 -3.81 4.89
C GLN A 84 -10.75 -2.52 4.22
N PHE A 85 -9.64 -2.59 3.49
CA PHE A 85 -8.99 -1.40 2.95
C PHE A 85 -9.41 -1.11 1.51
N LEU A 86 -9.78 0.14 1.23
CA LEU A 86 -9.91 0.67 -0.10
C LEU A 86 -8.51 1.02 -0.64
N VAL A 87 -8.16 0.52 -1.82
CA VAL A 87 -6.85 0.76 -2.41
C VAL A 87 -6.96 1.13 -3.89
N VAL A 88 -6.07 2.03 -4.32
CA VAL A 88 -5.65 2.09 -5.72
C VAL A 88 -4.65 0.96 -5.94
N GLN A 89 -4.70 0.32 -7.09
CA GLN A 89 -3.78 -0.76 -7.43
C GLN A 89 -3.55 -0.80 -8.94
N THR A 90 -2.33 -1.14 -9.33
CA THR A 90 -1.95 -1.37 -10.72
C THR A 90 -2.05 -2.85 -11.08
N ARG A 91 -2.91 -3.18 -12.05
CA ARG A 91 -3.00 -4.52 -12.62
C ARG A 91 -1.99 -4.65 -13.76
N ILE A 92 -0.92 -5.42 -13.53
CA ILE A 92 0.10 -5.69 -14.54
C ILE A 92 -0.18 -7.03 -15.21
N ASN A 93 -0.58 -6.98 -16.48
CA ASN A 93 -0.96 -8.15 -17.26
C ASN A 93 0.27 -8.68 -18.03
N GLY A 94 0.50 -9.99 -17.99
CA GLY A 94 1.59 -10.63 -18.76
C GLY A 94 2.99 -10.54 -18.14
N VAL A 95 3.14 -10.03 -16.90
CA VAL A 95 4.46 -9.91 -16.23
C VAL A 95 5.22 -11.24 -16.10
N TRP A 96 4.52 -12.38 -16.11
CA TRP A 96 5.15 -13.71 -16.07
C TRP A 96 5.81 -14.12 -17.39
N GLY A 97 5.56 -13.42 -18.50
CA GLY A 97 6.30 -13.60 -19.75
C GLY A 97 7.69 -12.94 -19.73
N VAL A 98 7.91 -11.99 -18.83
CA VAL A 98 9.19 -11.30 -18.66
C VAL A 98 10.21 -12.22 -17.96
N PRO A 99 11.53 -12.12 -18.25
CA PRO A 99 12.56 -12.83 -17.49
C PRO A 99 12.47 -12.58 -15.98
N ARG A 100 12.60 -13.64 -15.18
CA ARG A 100 12.36 -13.64 -13.74
C ARG A 100 13.04 -12.49 -12.97
N ARG A 101 14.30 -12.16 -13.31
CA ARG A 101 15.05 -11.05 -12.68
C ARG A 101 14.44 -9.68 -13.00
N ALA A 102 14.01 -9.47 -14.24
CA ALA A 102 13.42 -8.20 -14.67
C ALA A 102 12.01 -7.96 -14.09
N ARG A 103 11.31 -9.01 -13.63
CA ARG A 103 9.99 -8.85 -12.98
C ARG A 103 10.04 -8.06 -11.67
N TYR A 104 11.13 -8.15 -10.91
CA TYR A 104 11.28 -7.37 -9.68
C TYR A 104 11.20 -5.86 -9.92
N ARG A 105 11.59 -5.41 -11.12
CA ARG A 105 11.43 -4.03 -11.55
C ARG A 105 9.96 -3.59 -11.49
N ALA A 106 9.03 -4.43 -11.91
CA ALA A 106 7.60 -4.16 -11.82
C ALA A 106 7.08 -4.30 -10.40
N TYR A 107 7.49 -5.33 -9.67
CA TYR A 107 6.95 -5.63 -8.34
C TYR A 107 7.38 -4.68 -7.24
N LEU A 108 8.56 -4.07 -7.34
CA LEU A 108 9.10 -3.15 -6.33
C LEU A 108 9.13 -1.70 -6.81
N ALA A 109 8.41 -1.40 -7.90
CA ALA A 109 8.45 -0.07 -8.51
C ALA A 109 7.82 1.00 -7.62
N GLY A 110 6.69 0.69 -6.98
CA GLY A 110 6.03 1.59 -6.05
C GLY A 110 6.90 1.87 -4.83
N MET A 111 7.39 0.82 -4.16
CA MET A 111 8.36 0.96 -3.07
C MET A 111 9.61 1.77 -3.45
N ARG A 112 10.09 1.65 -4.70
CA ARG A 112 11.22 2.44 -5.19
C ARG A 112 10.89 3.93 -5.25
N VAL A 113 9.68 4.29 -5.68
CA VAL A 113 9.22 5.70 -5.69
C VAL A 113 9.13 6.22 -4.27
N ASP A 114 8.51 5.47 -3.36
CA ASP A 114 8.42 5.87 -1.94
C ASP A 114 9.79 6.07 -1.32
N TRP A 115 10.72 5.13 -1.55
CA TRP A 115 12.06 5.20 -1.00
C TRP A 115 12.86 6.37 -1.56
N PHE A 116 12.71 6.67 -2.85
CA PHE A 116 13.32 7.84 -3.46
C PHE A 116 12.83 9.13 -2.78
N LEU A 117 11.52 9.27 -2.55
CA LEU A 117 10.94 10.44 -1.87
C LEU A 117 11.41 10.57 -0.42
N VAL A 118 11.54 9.45 0.31
CA VAL A 118 12.12 9.43 1.65
C VAL A 118 13.57 9.94 1.64
N CYS A 119 14.41 9.43 0.74
CA CYS A 119 15.82 9.82 0.70
C CYS A 119 16.01 11.27 0.26
N ALA A 120 15.23 11.73 -0.74
CA ALA A 120 15.22 13.11 -1.17
C ALA A 120 14.75 14.04 -0.04
N GLY A 121 13.66 13.66 0.64
CA GLY A 121 13.13 14.40 1.77
C GLY A 121 14.14 14.54 2.91
N ALA A 122 14.87 13.47 3.25
CA ALA A 122 15.90 13.52 4.28
C ALA A 122 17.00 14.52 3.91
N CYS A 123 17.47 14.52 2.67
CA CYS A 123 18.48 15.48 2.19
C CYS A 123 17.97 16.93 2.24
N VAL A 124 16.70 17.17 1.89
CA VAL A 124 16.09 18.50 1.98
C VAL A 124 15.96 18.94 3.44
N LEU A 125 15.49 18.07 4.34
CA LEU A 125 15.36 18.38 5.76
C LEU A 125 16.70 18.62 6.46
N TYR A 126 17.80 18.07 5.92
CA TYR A 126 19.13 18.39 6.42
C TYR A 126 19.49 19.87 6.27
N VAL A 127 19.05 20.50 5.17
CA VAL A 127 19.37 21.91 4.85
C VAL A 127 18.25 22.88 5.21
N ALA A 128 17.00 22.44 5.21
CA ALA A 128 15.83 23.28 5.44
C ALA A 128 14.69 22.51 6.14
N GLU A 129 14.23 23.02 7.27
CA GLU A 129 13.11 22.43 8.01
C GLU A 129 11.77 22.81 7.36
N LEU A 130 11.23 21.90 6.54
CA LEU A 130 9.98 22.08 5.81
C LEU A 130 8.92 21.07 6.28
N PRO A 131 7.83 21.52 6.95
CA PRO A 131 6.79 20.61 7.47
C PRO A 131 6.17 19.70 6.41
N VAL A 132 5.97 20.22 5.19
CA VAL A 132 5.41 19.44 4.07
C VAL A 132 6.33 18.29 3.67
N VAL A 133 7.66 18.50 3.66
CA VAL A 133 8.63 17.45 3.32
C VAL A 133 8.64 16.37 4.40
N ARG A 134 8.57 16.77 5.68
CA ARG A 134 8.45 15.84 6.79
C ARG A 134 7.17 15.01 6.69
N LEU A 135 6.04 15.63 6.35
CA LEU A 135 4.77 14.94 6.11
C LEU A 135 4.88 13.92 4.96
N VAL A 136 5.52 14.29 3.84
CA VAL A 136 5.76 13.37 2.70
C VAL A 136 6.61 12.17 3.13
N MET A 137 7.72 12.40 3.85
CA MET A 137 8.59 11.33 4.35
C MET A 137 7.83 10.36 5.26
N VAL A 138 7.03 10.90 6.18
CA VAL A 138 6.16 10.15 7.09
C VAL A 138 5.21 9.25 6.31
N ILE A 139 4.53 9.81 5.31
CA ILE A 139 3.55 9.06 4.52
C ILE A 139 4.25 7.96 3.71
N CYS A 140 5.36 8.26 3.04
CA CYS A 140 6.11 7.27 2.26
C CYS A 140 6.70 6.15 3.14
N LEU A 141 7.25 6.47 4.32
CA LEU A 141 7.70 5.47 5.28
C LEU A 141 6.55 4.57 5.76
N SER A 142 5.37 5.16 6.00
CA SER A 142 4.16 4.42 6.37
C SER A 142 3.70 3.51 5.23
N GLN A 143 3.75 3.97 3.98
CA GLN A 143 3.44 3.16 2.80
C GLN A 143 4.43 2.00 2.61
N ILE A 144 5.74 2.24 2.80
CA ILE A 144 6.75 1.19 2.75
C ILE A 144 6.48 0.14 3.84
N ALA A 145 6.22 0.56 5.07
CA ALA A 145 5.87 -0.34 6.17
C ALA A 145 4.61 -1.15 5.84
N TRP A 146 3.61 -0.51 5.23
CA TRP A 146 2.38 -1.15 4.77
C TRP A 146 2.64 -2.25 3.74
N GLN A 147 3.64 -2.10 2.85
CA GLN A 147 3.96 -3.13 1.86
C GLN A 147 4.41 -4.45 2.50
N PHE A 148 4.87 -4.44 3.75
CA PHE A 148 5.19 -5.67 4.50
C PHE A 148 3.96 -6.40 5.03
N LEU A 149 2.74 -5.84 4.91
CA LEU A 149 1.48 -6.56 5.13
C LEU A 149 1.15 -7.49 3.95
N PHE A 150 2.13 -8.29 3.53
CA PHE A 150 2.13 -9.06 2.29
C PHE A 150 1.06 -10.15 2.20
N PHE A 151 0.37 -10.47 3.29
CA PHE A 151 -0.86 -11.26 3.25
C PHE A 151 -1.98 -10.60 2.41
N MET A 152 -1.87 -9.30 2.10
CA MET A 152 -2.82 -8.53 1.30
C MET A 152 -2.49 -8.46 -0.21
N ARG A 153 -1.47 -9.19 -0.67
CA ARG A 153 -0.87 -9.08 -2.03
C ARG A 153 -0.35 -7.67 -2.38
N THR A 154 0.54 -7.18 -1.52
CA THR A 154 1.33 -5.95 -1.70
C THR A 154 2.53 -6.18 -2.62
N ASP A 155 3.37 -5.16 -2.80
CA ASP A 155 4.63 -5.24 -3.56
C ASP A 155 5.53 -6.40 -3.10
N VAL A 156 5.74 -6.49 -1.78
CA VAL A 156 6.56 -7.54 -1.15
C VAL A 156 5.98 -8.93 -1.42
N TYR A 157 4.65 -9.06 -1.45
CA TYR A 157 4.02 -10.33 -1.82
C TYR A 157 4.41 -10.76 -3.23
N TYR A 158 4.34 -9.85 -4.21
CA TYR A 158 4.65 -10.20 -5.59
C TYR A 158 6.15 -10.47 -5.76
N ALA A 159 7.02 -9.75 -5.07
CA ALA A 159 8.44 -10.05 -5.01
C ALA A 159 8.70 -11.45 -4.43
N PHE A 160 8.04 -11.82 -3.33
CA PHE A 160 8.17 -13.14 -2.72
C PHE A 160 7.56 -14.27 -3.58
N ALA A 161 6.42 -14.02 -4.21
CA ALA A 161 5.79 -14.93 -5.18
C ALA A 161 6.74 -15.20 -6.37
N ASN A 162 7.43 -14.16 -6.85
CA ASN A 162 8.46 -14.30 -7.86
C ASN A 162 9.66 -15.12 -7.35
N ALA A 163 10.17 -14.80 -6.15
CA ALA A 163 11.29 -15.51 -5.51
C ALA A 163 10.99 -16.99 -5.24
N SER A 164 9.75 -17.34 -4.92
CA SER A 164 9.32 -18.73 -4.75
C SER A 164 8.99 -19.44 -6.07
N GLY A 165 8.89 -18.70 -7.18
CA GLY A 165 8.42 -19.25 -8.46
C GLY A 165 6.99 -19.77 -8.35
N ASN A 166 6.14 -19.10 -7.58
CA ASN A 166 4.72 -19.42 -7.47
C ASN A 166 3.88 -18.20 -7.87
N LYS A 167 3.24 -18.28 -9.05
CA LYS A 167 2.40 -17.21 -9.61
C LYS A 167 1.19 -16.86 -8.74
N ASN A 168 0.58 -17.87 -8.14
CA ASN A 168 -0.69 -17.74 -7.43
C ASN A 168 -0.55 -18.12 -5.95
N LEU A 169 0.57 -17.73 -5.31
CA LEU A 169 0.94 -18.13 -3.95
C LEU A 169 -0.21 -18.00 -2.93
N MET A 170 -0.98 -16.92 -2.96
CA MET A 170 -2.13 -16.74 -2.07
C MET A 170 -3.28 -17.70 -2.36
N ALA A 171 -3.59 -17.95 -3.63
CA ALA A 171 -4.65 -18.90 -4.00
C ALA A 171 -4.25 -20.32 -3.59
N ASP A 172 -2.99 -20.70 -3.85
CA ASP A 172 -2.44 -22.00 -3.46
C ASP A 172 -2.41 -22.16 -1.94
N ALA A 173 -2.08 -21.11 -1.19
CA ALA A 173 -2.14 -21.14 0.27
C ALA A 173 -3.58 -21.26 0.79
N GLN A 174 -4.55 -20.62 0.15
CA GLN A 174 -5.97 -20.81 0.49
C GLN A 174 -6.44 -22.23 0.19
N ALA A 175 -6.04 -22.80 -0.95
CA ALA A 175 -6.35 -24.19 -1.30
C ALA A 175 -5.70 -25.17 -0.31
N TYR A 176 -4.43 -24.95 0.04
CA TYR A 176 -3.71 -25.72 1.05
C TYR A 176 -4.42 -25.71 2.41
N LEU A 177 -4.93 -24.56 2.84
CA LEU A 177 -5.67 -24.44 4.10
C LEU A 177 -7.04 -25.15 4.05
N ARG A 178 -7.75 -25.08 2.92
CA ARG A 178 -9.03 -25.79 2.73
C ARG A 178 -8.86 -27.30 2.66
N ALA A 179 -7.81 -27.77 2.00
CA ALA A 179 -7.50 -29.19 1.84
C ALA A 179 -6.88 -29.83 3.10
N ARG A 180 -7.05 -29.24 4.29
CA ARG A 180 -6.49 -29.71 5.57
C ARG A 180 -4.97 -29.93 5.56
N ARG A 181 -4.24 -29.02 4.89
CA ARG A 181 -2.78 -28.86 5.00
C ARG A 181 -1.97 -30.09 4.52
N PRO A 182 -2.15 -30.56 3.27
CA PRO A 182 -1.42 -31.73 2.75
C PRO A 182 0.10 -31.54 2.79
N ARG A 183 0.84 -32.57 3.20
CA ARG A 183 2.31 -32.49 3.37
C ARG A 183 3.06 -32.28 2.05
N THR A 184 2.43 -32.60 0.92
CA THR A 184 2.95 -32.45 -0.45
C THR A 184 3.05 -31.00 -0.92
N ALA A 185 2.47 -30.04 -0.19
CA ALA A 185 2.51 -28.63 -0.57
C ALA A 185 3.93 -28.05 -0.48
N ARG A 186 4.29 -27.25 -1.49
CA ARG A 186 5.58 -26.53 -1.56
C ARG A 186 5.83 -25.74 -0.28
N ARG A 187 7.06 -25.72 0.22
CA ARG A 187 7.44 -25.00 1.46
C ARG A 187 6.98 -23.54 1.47
N ALA A 188 7.13 -22.83 0.34
CA ALA A 188 6.68 -21.44 0.21
C ALA A 188 5.18 -21.26 0.47
N VAL A 189 4.34 -22.20 -0.01
CA VAL A 189 2.89 -22.18 0.22
C VAL A 189 2.57 -22.38 1.70
N ARG A 190 3.26 -23.33 2.35
CA ARG A 190 3.08 -23.62 3.78
C ARG A 190 3.44 -22.43 4.67
N VAL A 191 4.59 -21.80 4.41
CA VAL A 191 5.05 -20.61 5.13
C VAL A 191 4.08 -19.44 4.90
N TYR A 192 3.73 -19.19 3.64
CA TYR A 192 2.81 -18.10 3.31
C TYR A 192 1.41 -18.31 3.91
N ALA A 193 0.92 -19.56 4.01
CA ALA A 193 -0.37 -19.87 4.62
C ALA A 193 -0.44 -19.42 6.10
N TRP A 194 0.66 -19.55 6.85
CA TRP A 194 0.74 -19.04 8.22
C TRP A 194 0.64 -17.52 8.26
N PHE A 195 1.45 -16.82 7.46
CA PHE A 195 1.37 -15.37 7.34
C PHE A 195 -0.01 -14.89 6.90
N LEU A 196 -0.66 -15.64 6.00
CA LEU A 196 -2.01 -15.34 5.52
C LEU A 196 -3.05 -15.40 6.64
N ILE A 197 -3.01 -16.43 7.49
CA ILE A 197 -3.94 -16.56 8.62
C ILE A 197 -3.66 -15.48 9.66
N VAL A 198 -2.42 -15.40 10.15
CA VAL A 198 -2.04 -14.46 11.21
C VAL A 198 -2.33 -13.02 10.78
N GLY A 199 -1.91 -12.64 9.58
CA GLY A 199 -2.15 -11.31 9.03
C GLY A 199 -3.64 -10.99 8.89
N ARG A 200 -4.46 -11.95 8.43
CA ARG A 200 -5.92 -11.74 8.35
C ARG A 200 -6.58 -11.60 9.71
N VAL A 201 -6.20 -12.42 10.69
CA VAL A 201 -6.73 -12.34 12.05
C VAL A 201 -6.36 -11.01 12.68
N LEU A 202 -5.09 -10.62 12.62
CA LEU A 202 -4.63 -9.33 13.15
C LEU A 202 -5.25 -8.15 12.41
N GLY A 203 -5.33 -8.21 11.08
CA GLY A 203 -5.92 -7.15 10.27
C GLY A 203 -7.42 -6.97 10.53
N LEU A 204 -8.19 -8.06 10.58
CA LEU A 204 -9.62 -8.00 10.89
C LEU A 204 -9.87 -7.66 12.36
N GLY A 205 -9.03 -8.14 13.27
CA GLY A 205 -9.06 -7.77 14.68
C GLY A 205 -8.82 -6.28 14.88
N PHE A 206 -7.78 -5.71 14.25
CA PHE A 206 -7.52 -4.26 14.26
C PHE A 206 -8.72 -3.48 13.72
N PHE A 207 -9.31 -3.92 12.63
CA PHE A 207 -10.48 -3.27 12.06
C PHE A 207 -11.69 -3.31 13.00
N ALA A 208 -12.02 -4.48 13.56
CA ALA A 208 -13.17 -4.65 14.43
C ALA A 208 -13.00 -3.97 15.80
N LEU A 209 -11.81 -4.04 16.38
CA LEU A 209 -11.53 -3.56 17.75
C LEU A 209 -11.09 -2.10 17.80
N TYR A 210 -10.56 -1.53 16.70
CA TYR A 210 -10.08 -0.16 16.66
C TYR A 210 -10.77 0.67 15.60
N THR A 211 -10.71 0.27 14.32
CA THR A 211 -11.25 1.11 13.23
C THR A 211 -12.75 1.36 13.38
N VAL A 212 -13.54 0.33 13.67
CA VAL A 212 -15.00 0.46 13.85
C VAL A 212 -15.34 1.32 15.07
N PRO A 213 -14.84 1.04 16.30
CA PRO A 213 -15.11 1.88 17.47
C PRO A 213 -14.69 3.34 17.29
N VAL A 214 -13.51 3.60 16.73
CA VAL A 214 -13.05 4.97 16.45
C VAL A 214 -13.97 5.67 15.46
N THR A 215 -14.39 4.99 14.38
CA THR A 215 -15.33 5.57 13.41
C THR A 215 -16.66 5.90 14.07
N VAL A 216 -17.20 5.00 14.89
CA VAL A 216 -18.46 5.23 15.62
C VAL A 216 -18.32 6.40 16.59
N ALA A 217 -17.22 6.48 17.33
CA ALA A 217 -16.94 7.58 18.25
C ALA A 217 -16.83 8.93 17.53
N VAL A 218 -16.14 8.99 16.38
CA VAL A 218 -16.06 10.19 15.54
C VAL A 218 -17.43 10.60 15.03
N CYS A 219 -18.24 9.66 14.54
CA CYS A 219 -19.60 9.96 14.08
C CYS A 219 -20.48 10.46 15.22
N ARG A 220 -20.48 9.79 16.37
CA ARG A 220 -21.27 10.17 17.55
C ARG A 220 -20.90 11.57 18.02
N ARG A 221 -19.60 11.83 18.21
CA ARG A 221 -19.10 13.15 18.61
C ARG A 221 -19.49 14.24 17.61
N SER A 222 -19.35 13.95 16.32
CA SER A 222 -19.72 14.91 15.28
C SER A 222 -21.22 15.22 15.30
N ILE A 223 -22.09 14.25 15.61
CA ILE A 223 -23.54 14.49 15.75
C ILE A 223 -23.84 15.35 16.97
N GLU A 224 -23.18 15.09 18.11
CA GLU A 224 -23.35 15.85 19.36
C GLU A 224 -22.86 17.31 19.23
N GLU A 225 -21.87 17.58 18.38
CA GLU A 225 -21.31 18.92 18.14
C GLU A 225 -22.07 19.73 17.06
N LEU A 226 -23.18 19.22 16.52
CA LEU A 226 -24.01 19.98 15.56
C LEU A 226 -24.80 21.12 16.24
N PRO A 227 -25.02 22.27 15.55
CA PRO A 227 -24.59 22.58 14.18
C PRO A 227 -23.16 23.17 14.12
N GLY A 228 -22.43 22.87 13.04
CA GLY A 228 -21.11 23.43 12.78
C GLY A 228 -20.48 22.87 11.51
N TRP A 229 -19.59 23.63 10.86
CA TRP A 229 -18.98 23.17 9.60
C TRP A 229 -18.03 21.98 9.80
N GLN A 230 -17.31 21.92 10.93
CA GLN A 230 -16.38 20.85 11.27
C GLN A 230 -17.08 19.49 11.44
N PRO A 231 -18.11 19.34 12.29
CA PRO A 231 -18.83 18.08 12.43
C PRO A 231 -19.53 17.64 11.14
N VAL A 232 -20.10 18.58 10.38
CA VAL A 232 -20.70 18.29 9.06
C VAL A 232 -19.64 17.74 8.10
N THR A 233 -18.47 18.37 8.04
CA THR A 233 -17.37 17.93 7.18
C THR A 233 -16.85 16.55 7.59
N ALA A 234 -16.69 16.29 8.89
CA ALA A 234 -16.25 14.99 9.39
C ALA A 234 -17.23 13.87 9.00
N LEU A 235 -18.54 14.07 9.22
CA LEU A 235 -19.58 13.13 8.82
C LEU A 235 -19.61 12.90 7.30
N ALA A 236 -19.50 13.97 6.51
CA ALA A 236 -19.48 13.89 5.05
C ALA A 236 -18.27 13.09 4.54
N VAL A 237 -17.07 13.32 5.08
CA VAL A 237 -15.84 12.61 4.70
C VAL A 237 -15.93 11.13 5.07
N VAL A 238 -16.34 10.81 6.30
CA VAL A 238 -16.50 9.42 6.76
C VAL A 238 -17.55 8.70 5.93
N GLY A 239 -18.72 9.32 5.74
CA GLY A 239 -19.82 8.77 4.94
C GLY A 239 -19.43 8.53 3.49
N ALA A 240 -18.76 9.48 2.85
CA ALA A 240 -18.26 9.35 1.48
C ALA A 240 -17.24 8.20 1.35
N GLY A 241 -16.32 8.07 2.32
CA GLY A 241 -15.34 6.98 2.36
C GLY A 241 -15.99 5.60 2.43
N TRP A 242 -16.97 5.42 3.31
CA TRP A 242 -17.73 4.18 3.43
C TRP A 242 -18.60 3.88 2.21
N ALA A 243 -19.29 4.89 1.67
CA ALA A 243 -20.09 4.74 0.46
C ALA A 243 -19.22 4.30 -0.72
N LEU A 244 -18.03 4.89 -0.89
CA LEU A 244 -17.08 4.50 -1.91
C LEU A 244 -16.58 3.06 -1.70
N TYR A 245 -16.20 2.71 -0.46
CA TYR A 245 -15.77 1.34 -0.13
C TYR A 245 -16.86 0.31 -0.45
N LEU A 246 -18.10 0.54 0.01
CA LEU A 246 -19.24 -0.35 -0.22
C LEU A 246 -19.59 -0.44 -1.71
N GLY A 247 -19.53 0.67 -2.44
CA GLY A 247 -19.74 0.69 -3.88
C GLY A 247 -18.70 -0.15 -4.64
N VAL A 248 -17.42 -0.04 -4.28
CA VAL A 248 -16.34 -0.86 -4.87
C VAL A 248 -16.48 -2.33 -4.49
N LEU A 249 -16.79 -2.62 -3.22
CA LEU A 249 -17.01 -3.98 -2.73
C LEU A 249 -18.21 -4.64 -3.41
N GLY A 250 -19.35 -3.96 -3.48
CA GLY A 250 -20.57 -4.45 -4.13
C GLY A 250 -20.33 -4.75 -5.61
N ARG A 251 -19.71 -3.82 -6.35
CA ARG A 251 -19.32 -4.05 -7.76
C ARG A 251 -18.43 -5.28 -7.92
N ARG A 252 -17.49 -5.50 -6.99
CA ARG A 252 -16.62 -6.67 -7.00
C ARG A 252 -17.40 -7.96 -6.78
N LEU A 253 -18.26 -8.00 -5.76
CA LEU A 253 -19.07 -9.18 -5.43
C LEU A 253 -19.99 -9.57 -6.58
N ILE A 254 -20.66 -8.59 -7.20
CA ILE A 254 -21.53 -8.79 -8.37
C ILE A 254 -20.75 -9.37 -9.56
N ARG A 255 -19.52 -8.89 -9.82
CA ARG A 255 -18.69 -9.38 -10.92
C ARG A 255 -18.11 -10.78 -10.66
N SER A 256 -17.88 -11.14 -9.40
CA SER A 256 -17.41 -12.48 -9.01
C SER A 256 -18.53 -13.50 -8.79
N ALA A 257 -19.78 -13.09 -9.01
CA ALA A 257 -20.91 -13.93 -8.70
C ALA A 257 -21.01 -15.14 -9.66
N PRO A 258 -21.25 -16.36 -9.15
CA PRO A 258 -21.23 -17.58 -9.96
C PRO A 258 -22.19 -17.54 -11.16
N TRP A 259 -23.34 -16.87 -11.03
CA TRP A 259 -24.36 -16.78 -12.08
C TRP A 259 -23.96 -15.92 -13.29
N ARG A 260 -22.80 -15.25 -13.28
CA ARG A 260 -22.20 -14.60 -14.45
C ARG A 260 -21.15 -15.46 -15.16
N ALA A 261 -20.75 -16.59 -14.60
CA ALA A 261 -20.03 -17.60 -15.37
C ALA A 261 -21.07 -18.17 -16.34
N ARG A 262 -21.05 -17.69 -17.59
CA ARG A 262 -21.82 -18.34 -18.65
C ARG A 262 -21.42 -19.82 -18.65
N PRO A 263 -22.38 -20.75 -18.53
CA PRO A 263 -22.17 -22.05 -19.15
C PRO A 263 -21.95 -21.74 -20.64
N ASP A 264 -20.86 -22.26 -21.18
CA ASP A 264 -20.61 -22.37 -22.63
C ASP A 264 -20.06 -21.13 -23.36
N ALA A 265 -18.74 -21.18 -23.60
CA ALA A 265 -18.08 -20.87 -24.88
C ALA A 265 -16.68 -21.51 -24.89
#